data_AF-A0A8T3U1C2-F1
#
_entry.id   AF-A0A8T3U1C2-F1
#
_cell.length_a   1.000
_cell.length_b   1.000
_cell.length_c   1.000
_cell.angle_alpha   90.00
_cell.angle_beta   90.00
_cell.angle_gamma   90.00
#
_symmetry.space_group_name_H-M   'P 1'
#
loop_
_entity.id
_entity.type
_entity.pdbx_description
1 polymer ?
#
loop_
_entity_poly.entity_id
_entity_poly.type
_entity_poly.pdbx_seq_one_letter_code
_entity_poly.pdbx_strand_id
1 'polypeptide(L)'
;MLDLNEYIIEFRKLKEEFNNLYKYFRLEEKEKELLDIDNKVSENNFWDDNKKAEIILKKQKRLMENISRFKALKEKVKGTEEYLEILKTEFDEEIFKILSKEFKELQNEM
;
A
#
# COMPACT_ATOMS: atom_id res chain seq x y z
N MET A 1 -21.83 -16.37 5.68
CA MET A 1 -20.39 -16.62 5.42
C MET A 1 -20.30 -16.68 3.91
N LEU A 2 -19.46 -15.85 3.30
CA LEU A 2 -19.33 -15.87 1.84
C LEU A 2 -18.71 -17.21 1.43
N ASP A 3 -19.13 -17.76 0.29
CA ASP A 3 -18.40 -18.89 -0.30
C ASP A 3 -17.18 -18.41 -1.12
N LEU A 4 -16.32 -19.33 -1.56
CA LEU A 4 -15.10 -18.98 -2.29
C LEU A 4 -15.38 -18.17 -3.57
N ASN A 5 -16.48 -18.46 -4.28
CA ASN A 5 -16.82 -17.73 -5.50
C ASN A 5 -17.22 -16.29 -5.19
N GLU A 6 -17.97 -16.08 -4.12
CA GLU A 6 -18.32 -14.74 -3.64
C GLU A 6 -17.07 -13.95 -3.24
N TYR A 7 -16.12 -14.57 -2.53
CA TYR A 7 -14.82 -13.94 -2.21
C TYR A 7 -14.04 -13.54 -3.47
N ILE A 8 -14.01 -14.38 -4.50
CA ILE A 8 -13.33 -14.06 -5.77
C ILE A 8 -13.95 -12.82 -6.42
N ILE A 9 -15.28 -12.71 -6.41
CA ILE A 9 -16.00 -11.56 -7.00
C ILE A 9 -15.70 -10.29 -6.22
N GLU A 10 -15.83 -10.33 -4.90
CA GLU A 10 -15.59 -9.15 -4.05
C GLU A 10 -14.12 -8.72 -4.07
N PHE A 11 -13.18 -9.67 -4.07
CA PHE A 11 -11.76 -9.35 -4.21
C PHE A 11 -11.42 -8.71 -5.55
N ARG A 12 -12.05 -9.14 -6.65
CA ARG A 12 -11.85 -8.47 -7.95
C ARG A 12 -12.27 -7.01 -7.91
N LYS A 13 -13.43 -6.69 -7.34
CA LYS A 13 -13.90 -5.30 -7.18
C LYS A 13 -12.92 -4.48 -6.34
N LEU A 14 -12.52 -5.02 -5.19
CA LEU A 14 -11.60 -4.34 -4.29
C LEU A 14 -10.21 -4.15 -4.92
N LYS A 15 -9.72 -5.13 -5.70
CA LYS A 15 -8.48 -5.02 -6.46
C LYS A 15 -8.56 -3.96 -7.56
N GLU A 16 -9.69 -3.82 -8.24
CA GLU A 16 -9.91 -2.74 -9.21
C GLU A 16 -9.89 -1.35 -8.54
N GLU A 17 -10.56 -1.20 -7.40
CA GLU A 17 -10.52 0.01 -6.59
C GLU A 17 -9.09 0.34 -6.12
N PHE A 18 -8.35 -0.65 -5.64
CA PHE A 18 -6.93 -0.50 -5.30
C PHE A 18 -6.09 -0.06 -6.51
N ASN A 19 -6.30 -0.65 -7.69
CA ASN A 19 -5.57 -0.28 -8.90
C ASN A 19 -5.85 1.18 -9.31
N ASN A 20 -7.08 1.64 -9.14
CA ASN A 20 -7.44 3.03 -9.35
C ASN A 20 -6.71 3.93 -8.35
N LEU A 21 -6.74 3.57 -7.06
CA LEU A 21 -6.02 4.29 -6.01
C LEU A 21 -4.51 4.34 -6.31
N TYR A 22 -3.91 3.24 -6.78
CA TYR A 22 -2.50 3.15 -7.19
C TYR A 22 -2.17 4.15 -8.29
N LYS A 23 -3.01 4.19 -9.32
CA LYS A 23 -2.85 5.14 -10.43
C LYS A 23 -2.96 6.59 -9.98
N TYR A 24 -3.88 6.91 -9.07
CA TYR A 24 -4.04 8.27 -8.54
C TYR A 24 -2.93 8.66 -7.56
N PHE A 25 -2.43 7.73 -6.76
CA PHE A 25 -1.38 7.98 -5.80
C PHE A 25 -0.03 8.31 -6.46
N ARG A 26 0.22 7.74 -7.67
CA ARG A 26 1.45 7.96 -8.45
C ARG A 26 2.70 7.68 -7.61
N LEU A 27 2.80 6.44 -7.13
CA LEU A 27 3.86 5.99 -6.24
C LEU A 27 5.26 6.37 -6.74
N GLU A 28 5.56 6.14 -8.02
CA GLU A 28 6.86 6.45 -8.60
C GLU A 28 7.20 7.95 -8.54
N GLU A 29 6.24 8.83 -8.79
CA GLU A 29 6.44 10.29 -8.68
C GLU A 29 6.75 10.68 -7.23
N LYS A 30 6.08 10.06 -6.26
CA LYS A 30 6.28 10.31 -4.83
C LYS A 30 7.62 9.78 -4.32
N GLU A 31 8.06 8.63 -4.80
CA GLU A 31 9.38 8.09 -4.48
C GLU A 31 10.49 8.97 -5.04
N LYS A 32 10.31 9.49 -6.26
CA LYS A 32 11.22 10.47 -6.84
C LYS A 32 11.26 11.77 -6.04
N GLU A 33 10.10 12.29 -5.65
CA GLU A 33 10.01 13.48 -4.79
C GLU A 33 10.70 13.27 -3.44
N LEU A 34 10.59 12.08 -2.86
CA LEU A 34 11.28 11.74 -1.61
C LEU A 34 12.80 11.75 -1.81
N LEU A 35 13.29 11.14 -2.88
CA LEU A 35 14.72 11.13 -3.21
C LEU A 35 15.26 12.56 -3.42
N ASP A 36 14.49 13.42 -4.10
CA ASP A 36 14.87 14.83 -4.29
C ASP A 36 14.97 15.58 -2.96
N ILE A 37 14.07 15.29 -2.01
CA ILE A 37 14.13 15.85 -0.65
C ILE A 37 15.35 15.31 0.11
N ASP A 38 15.64 14.01 0.01
CA ASP A 38 16.79 13.38 0.67
C ASP A 38 18.13 13.99 0.19
N ASN A 39 18.23 14.22 -1.11
CA ASN A 39 19.38 14.91 -1.72
C ASN A 39 19.52 16.33 -1.16
N LYS A 40 18.42 17.07 -1.07
CA LYS A 40 18.41 18.44 -0.54
C LYS A 40 18.80 18.51 0.93
N VAL A 41 18.35 17.55 1.74
CA VAL A 41 18.72 17.45 3.18
C VAL A 41 20.22 17.20 3.34
N SER A 42 20.86 16.57 2.35
CA SER A 42 22.29 16.27 2.34
C SER A 42 23.16 17.45 1.90
N GLU A 43 22.58 18.57 1.44
CA GLU A 43 23.33 19.77 1.06
C GLU A 43 23.87 20.51 2.29
N ASN A 44 25.11 21.00 2.22
CA ASN A 44 25.79 21.65 3.36
C ASN A 44 25.05 22.89 3.89
N ASN A 45 24.38 23.64 3.01
CA ASN A 45 23.63 24.85 3.32
C ASN A 45 22.19 24.59 3.77
N PHE A 46 21.74 23.32 3.81
CA PHE A 46 20.36 22.99 4.17
C PHE A 46 20.00 23.49 5.58
N TRP A 47 20.98 23.44 6.49
CA TRP A 47 20.83 23.84 7.89
C TRP A 47 20.98 25.35 8.13
N ASP A 48 21.30 26.14 7.10
CA ASP A 48 21.47 27.59 7.23
C ASP A 48 20.14 28.30 7.56
N ASP A 49 19.00 27.70 7.20
CA ASP A 49 17.66 28.21 7.50
C ASP A 49 16.83 27.13 8.21
N ASN A 50 16.91 27.10 9.54
CA ASN A 50 16.21 26.15 10.39
C ASN A 50 14.69 26.09 10.14
N LYS A 51 14.03 27.22 9.80
CA LYS A 51 12.58 27.23 9.54
C LYS A 51 12.26 26.51 8.23
N LYS A 52 13.06 26.74 7.18
CA LYS A 52 12.91 26.01 5.91
C LYS A 52 13.23 24.54 6.07
N ALA A 53 14.29 24.20 6.82
CA ALA A 53 14.66 22.82 7.11
C ALA A 53 13.51 22.07 7.79
N GLU A 54 12.89 22.64 8.83
CA GLU A 54 11.76 22.03 9.54
C GLU A 54 10.56 21.75 8.63
N ILE A 55 10.22 22.69 7.75
CA ILE A 55 9.11 22.51 6.78
C ILE A 55 9.42 21.34 5.83
N ILE A 56 10.65 21.24 5.34
CA ILE A 56 11.08 20.20 4.41
C ILE A 56 11.07 18.82 5.10
N LEU A 57 11.58 18.71 6.33
CA LEU A 57 11.57 17.47 7.10
C LEU A 57 10.15 17.00 7.43
N LYS A 58 9.23 17.92 7.76
CA LYS A 58 7.81 17.59 7.96
C LYS A 58 7.18 17.03 6.67
N LYS A 59 7.52 17.62 5.52
CA LYS A 59 7.08 17.13 4.21
C LYS A 59 7.64 15.73 3.92
N GLN A 60 8.94 15.54 4.12
CA GLN A 60 9.64 14.25 3.95
C GLN A 60 8.97 13.15 4.78
N LYS A 61 8.74 13.40 6.07
CA LYS A 61 8.10 12.44 6.98
C LYS A 61 6.71 12.03 6.50
N ARG A 62 5.86 12.99 6.13
CA ARG A 62 4.51 12.71 5.61
C ARG A 62 4.57 11.90 4.31
N LEU A 63 5.52 12.22 3.43
CA LEU A 63 5.69 11.52 2.16
C LEU A 63 6.13 10.07 2.39
N MET A 64 7.11 9.83 3.27
CA MET A 64 7.54 8.50 3.70
C MET A 64 6.41 7.68 4.31
N GLU A 65 5.62 8.27 5.23
CA GLU A 65 4.49 7.60 5.86
C GLU A 65 3.44 7.18 4.81
N ASN A 66 3.12 8.06 3.87
CA ASN A 66 2.17 7.76 2.80
C ASN A 66 2.70 6.66 1.87
N ILE A 67 3.95 6.74 1.42
CA ILE A 67 4.59 5.73 0.56
C ILE A 67 4.60 4.37 1.28
N SER A 68 4.98 4.35 2.56
CA SER A 68 5.06 3.12 3.35
C SER A 68 3.69 2.46 3.50
N ARG A 69 2.65 3.22 3.88
CA ARG A 69 1.26 2.72 3.95
C ARG A 69 0.80 2.15 2.62
N PHE A 70 1.10 2.86 1.53
CA PHE A 70 0.68 2.45 0.20
C PHE A 70 1.34 1.14 -0.26
N LYS A 71 2.64 0.99 0.01
CA LYS A 71 3.36 -0.27 -0.23
C LYS A 71 2.83 -1.42 0.61
N ALA A 72 2.54 -1.17 1.90
CA ALA A 72 1.95 -2.19 2.76
C ALA A 72 0.60 -2.68 2.23
N LEU A 73 -0.27 -1.76 1.80
CA LEU A 73 -1.56 -2.10 1.18
C LEU A 73 -1.38 -2.94 -0.10
N LYS A 74 -0.41 -2.56 -0.96
CA LYS A 74 -0.08 -3.33 -2.16
C LYS A 74 0.31 -4.78 -1.87
N GLU A 75 1.15 -4.99 -0.86
CA GLU A 75 1.58 -6.33 -0.47
C GLU A 75 0.42 -7.15 0.09
N LYS A 76 -0.50 -6.54 0.85
CA LYS A 76 -1.72 -7.22 1.33
C LYS A 76 -2.63 -7.65 0.19
N VAL A 77 -2.87 -6.78 -0.79
CA VAL A 77 -3.65 -7.13 -2.00
C VAL A 77 -3.00 -8.32 -2.71
N LYS A 78 -1.67 -8.31 -2.87
CA LYS A 78 -0.94 -9.41 -3.50
C LYS A 78 -1.05 -10.72 -2.71
N GLY A 79 -0.85 -10.68 -1.40
CA GLY A 79 -0.99 -11.85 -0.52
C GLY A 79 -2.40 -12.45 -0.57
N THR A 80 -3.44 -11.60 -0.50
CA THR A 80 -4.83 -12.03 -0.62
C THR A 80 -5.11 -12.69 -1.99
N GLU A 81 -4.53 -12.17 -3.07
CA GLU A 81 -4.61 -12.80 -4.40
C GLU A 81 -3.94 -14.17 -4.44
N GLU A 82 -2.75 -14.31 -3.84
CA GLU A 82 -2.03 -15.57 -3.77
C GLU A 82 -2.84 -16.65 -3.04
N TYR A 83 -3.47 -16.32 -1.90
CA TYR A 83 -4.35 -17.25 -1.19
C TYR A 83 -5.56 -17.67 -2.03
N LEU A 84 -6.16 -16.74 -2.78
CA LEU A 84 -7.26 -17.05 -3.69
C LEU A 84 -6.83 -18.00 -4.81
N GLU A 85 -5.65 -17.83 -5.39
CA GLU A 85 -5.14 -18.72 -6.43
C GLU A 85 -4.86 -20.14 -5.90
N ILE A 86 -4.36 -20.24 -4.66
CA ILE A 86 -4.19 -21.54 -3.99
C ILE A 86 -5.55 -22.23 -3.83
N LEU A 87 -6.53 -21.53 -3.25
CA LEU A 87 -7.87 -22.06 -2.96
C LEU A 87 -8.66 -22.44 -4.22
N LYS A 88 -8.42 -21.78 -5.36
CA LYS A 88 -9.00 -22.15 -6.66
C LYS A 88 -8.42 -23.46 -7.21
N THR A 89 -7.16 -23.72 -6.91
CA THR A 89 -6.44 -24.92 -7.38
C THR A 89 -6.80 -26.12 -6.52
N GLU A 90 -6.71 -25.95 -5.20
CA GLU A 90 -7.08 -26.96 -4.21
C GLU A 90 -7.71 -26.24 -3.02
N PHE A 91 -8.95 -26.62 -2.70
CA PHE A 91 -9.64 -26.03 -1.57
C PHE A 91 -9.05 -26.54 -0.26
N ASP A 92 -8.62 -25.62 0.60
CA ASP A 92 -8.11 -25.90 1.94
C ASP A 92 -8.82 -24.97 2.95
N GLU A 93 -9.45 -25.57 3.97
CA GLU A 93 -10.24 -24.84 4.96
C GLU A 93 -9.40 -23.91 5.85
N GLU A 94 -8.15 -24.25 6.15
CA GLU A 94 -7.26 -23.41 6.96
C GLU A 94 -6.78 -22.20 6.16
N ILE A 95 -6.45 -22.40 4.88
CA ILE A 95 -6.13 -21.29 3.97
C ILE A 95 -7.35 -20.39 3.77
N PHE A 96 -8.55 -20.96 3.69
CA PHE A 96 -9.79 -20.19 3.59
C PHE A 96 -10.05 -19.31 4.82
N LYS A 97 -9.71 -19.78 6.03
CA LYS A 97 -9.77 -18.96 7.26
C LYS A 97 -8.77 -17.81 7.22
N ILE A 98 -7.55 -18.04 6.75
CA ILE A 98 -6.53 -17.00 6.58
C ILE A 98 -7.03 -15.94 5.58
N LEU A 99 -7.47 -16.37 4.40
CA LEU A 99 -8.05 -15.49 3.39
C LEU A 99 -9.20 -14.66 3.97
N SER A 100 -10.13 -15.29 4.70
CA SER A 100 -11.28 -14.60 5.27
C SER A 100 -10.88 -13.47 6.22
N LYS A 101 -9.82 -13.68 7.00
CA LYS A 101 -9.27 -12.67 7.91
C LYS A 101 -8.57 -11.55 7.13
N GLU A 102 -7.66 -11.91 6.23
CA GLU A 102 -6.90 -10.92 5.45
C GLU A 102 -7.81 -10.07 4.57
N PHE A 103 -8.81 -10.68 3.93
CA PHE A 103 -9.78 -9.97 3.13
C PHE A 103 -10.56 -8.93 3.95
N LYS A 104 -10.96 -9.29 5.17
CA LYS A 104 -11.64 -8.36 6.08
C LYS A 104 -10.73 -7.23 6.52
N GLU A 105 -9.46 -7.51 6.81
CA GLU A 105 -8.47 -6.48 7.14
C GLU A 105 -8.25 -5.53 5.95
N LEU A 106 -8.11 -6.09 4.75
CA LEU A 106 -7.94 -5.34 3.50
C LEU A 106 -9.13 -4.42 3.21
N GLN A 107 -10.36 -4.90 3.43
CA GLN A 107 -11.58 -4.08 3.32
C GLN A 107 -11.62 -2.89 4.29
N ASN A 108 -10.97 -2.98 5.45
CA ASN A 108 -10.93 -1.88 6.42
C ASN A 108 -9.80 -0.88 6.14
N GLU A 109 -8.79 -1.27 5.37
CA GLU A 109 -7.61 -0.44 5.06
C GLU A 109 -7.72 0.32 3.74
N MET A 110 -8.59 -0.16 2.85
CA MET A 110 -9.05 0.54 1.65
C MET A 110 -9.92 1.74 2.00
#